data_AF-A0A2K1QGQ1-F1
#
_entry.id   AF-A0A2K1QGQ1-F1
#
_cell.length_a   1.000
_cell.length_b   1.000
_cell.length_c   1.000
_cell.angle_alpha   90.00
_cell.angle_beta   90.00
_cell.angle_gamma   90.00
#
_symmetry.space_group_name_H-M   'P 1'
#
loop_
_entity.id
_entity.type
_entity.pdbx_description
1 polymer ?
#
loop_
_entity_poly.entity_id
_entity_poly.type
_entity_poly.pdbx_seq_one_letter_code
_entity_poly.pdbx_strand_id
1 'polypeptide(L)'
;MDDEGLWYFAFGSNMDSGALERRGVVPIARQPATIPQYRLCFNVPGLPYLEPAMASIEPRPASAKCPDVHGVAWRLRSNEWKNVVATEGGGLAYRTLAIEGLLLGDGTAKSCTFMTLVAWPTITRAAAPSVRYRDLLLRGAQDAGLPQDYLDYLLALPAHTYNPSQFGASVPGARDLAVAYARFWNTNVLLGHALYPKNVVVGASRAECLRTLCATLCADGDTVLIPAPCSDEVLIGLPPGIKTLFIHNPGWQHENALPYSLELLKETLQTSGDKVKALLLANPGNPIARSLDDSALISLLLFCQRHDLHLIADETRITASFPEEGRDSPSCSNFARLASSVLRLNLIQLGCDPSCVHVIWSVAEMFGQ
;
A
#
# COMPACT_ATOMS: atom_id res chain seq x y z
N MET A 1 -25.73 17.42 -19.10
CA MET A 1 -26.20 16.07 -19.48
C MET A 1 -26.30 15.31 -18.19
N ASP A 2 -27.51 14.91 -17.82
CA ASP A 2 -27.72 14.06 -16.66
C ASP A 2 -26.97 12.75 -16.91
N ASP A 3 -25.91 12.52 -16.15
CA ASP A 3 -25.18 11.27 -16.13
C ASP A 3 -26.14 10.23 -15.55
N GLU A 4 -26.84 9.48 -16.42
CA GLU A 4 -27.86 8.49 -16.04
C GLU A 4 -27.32 7.42 -15.05
N GLY A 5 -26.00 7.39 -14.87
CA GLY A 5 -25.30 6.57 -13.90
C GLY A 5 -25.20 5.14 -14.39
N LEU A 6 -24.06 4.51 -14.11
CA LEU A 6 -23.85 3.10 -14.41
C LEU A 6 -24.13 2.26 -13.17
N TRP A 7 -24.47 0.99 -13.40
CA TRP A 7 -24.56 0.02 -12.32
C TRP A 7 -23.22 -0.69 -12.14
N TYR A 8 -22.62 -0.52 -10.97
CA TYR A 8 -21.44 -1.24 -10.53
C TYR A 8 -21.86 -2.42 -9.66
N PHE A 9 -21.57 -3.64 -10.10
CA PHE A 9 -21.75 -4.83 -9.29
C PHE A 9 -20.53 -5.06 -8.41
N ALA A 10 -20.73 -4.83 -7.10
CA ALA A 10 -19.74 -5.10 -6.08
C ALA A 10 -19.91 -6.50 -5.49
N PHE A 11 -18.79 -7.20 -5.38
CA PHE A 11 -18.62 -8.37 -4.55
C PHE A 11 -17.39 -8.15 -3.66
N GLY A 12 -17.16 -9.00 -2.66
CA GLY A 12 -16.04 -8.83 -1.74
C GLY A 12 -16.21 -7.61 -0.82
N SER A 13 -15.13 -6.87 -0.56
CA SER A 13 -15.15 -5.73 0.37
C SER A 13 -16.01 -4.56 -0.08
N ASN A 14 -16.28 -4.40 -1.37
CA ASN A 14 -17.06 -3.28 -1.89
C ASN A 14 -18.59 -3.48 -1.73
N MET A 15 -19.01 -4.61 -1.15
CA MET A 15 -20.39 -4.76 -0.67
C MET A 15 -20.66 -3.90 0.57
N ASP A 16 -19.63 -3.58 1.35
CA ASP A 16 -19.68 -2.71 2.52
C ASP A 16 -19.75 -1.24 2.11
N SER A 17 -20.76 -0.49 2.58
CA SER A 17 -20.89 0.94 2.24
C SER A 17 -19.73 1.78 2.76
N GLY A 18 -19.22 1.46 3.95
CA GLY A 18 -18.06 2.12 4.54
C GLY A 18 -16.79 1.95 3.68
N ALA A 19 -16.67 0.86 2.93
CA ALA A 19 -15.59 0.67 1.97
C ALA A 19 -15.68 1.65 0.80
N LEU A 20 -16.87 1.90 0.26
CA LEU A 20 -17.07 2.90 -0.80
C LEU A 20 -16.87 4.33 -0.29
N GLU A 21 -17.35 4.65 0.92
CA GLU A 21 -17.16 5.98 1.52
C GLU A 21 -15.67 6.33 1.68
N ARG A 22 -14.85 5.38 2.15
CA ARG A 22 -13.38 5.56 2.25
C ARG A 22 -12.70 5.82 0.90
N ARG A 23 -13.35 5.45 -0.21
CA ARG A 23 -12.87 5.70 -1.59
C ARG A 23 -13.42 6.99 -2.19
N GLY A 24 -14.16 7.79 -1.40
CA GLY A 24 -14.79 9.02 -1.88
C GLY A 24 -15.92 8.76 -2.89
N VAL A 25 -16.61 7.62 -2.76
CA VAL A 25 -17.71 7.22 -3.64
C VAL A 25 -19.04 7.42 -2.92
N VAL A 26 -19.94 8.20 -3.52
CA VAL A 26 -21.28 8.49 -2.96
C VAL A 26 -22.35 7.93 -3.92
N PRO A 27 -22.76 6.66 -3.75
CA PRO A 27 -23.68 6.02 -4.69
C PRO A 27 -25.04 6.71 -4.75
N ILE A 28 -25.63 6.76 -5.95
CA ILE A 28 -26.98 7.29 -6.22
C ILE A 28 -28.05 6.34 -5.64
N ALA A 29 -27.83 5.04 -5.78
CA ALA A 29 -28.73 4.00 -5.32
C ALA A 29 -27.97 2.71 -5.01
N ARG A 30 -28.59 1.84 -4.23
CA ARG A 30 -28.07 0.51 -3.91
C ARG A 30 -29.18 -0.52 -4.00
N GLN A 31 -28.86 -1.72 -4.50
CA GLN A 31 -29.81 -2.82 -4.57
C GLN A 31 -29.07 -4.16 -4.52
N PRO A 32 -29.61 -5.20 -3.85
CA PRO A 32 -29.04 -6.54 -3.97
C PRO A 32 -29.14 -7.03 -5.41
N ALA A 33 -28.14 -7.79 -5.85
CA ALA A 33 -28.04 -8.27 -7.22
C ALA A 33 -27.41 -9.66 -7.27
N THR A 34 -27.60 -10.35 -8.39
CA THR A 34 -26.92 -11.62 -8.69
C THR A 34 -26.43 -11.66 -10.13
N ILE A 35 -25.31 -12.34 -10.34
CA ILE A 35 -24.75 -12.62 -11.67
C ILE A 35 -24.79 -14.14 -11.88
N PRO A 36 -25.76 -14.64 -12.67
CA PRO A 36 -25.88 -16.06 -12.97
C PRO A 36 -24.64 -16.61 -13.69
N GLN A 37 -24.34 -17.90 -13.48
CA GLN A 37 -23.24 -18.62 -14.14
C GLN A 37 -21.83 -18.19 -13.71
N TYR A 38 -21.71 -17.37 -12.66
CA TYR A 38 -20.43 -17.04 -12.05
C TYR A 38 -20.38 -17.56 -10.62
N ARG A 39 -19.18 -17.85 -10.13
CA ARG A 39 -18.93 -18.21 -8.73
C ARG A 39 -17.91 -17.28 -8.10
N LEU A 40 -18.03 -17.10 -6.79
CA LEU A 40 -17.06 -16.36 -6.00
C LEU A 40 -15.79 -17.21 -5.86
N CYS A 41 -14.64 -16.61 -6.13
CA CYS A 41 -13.34 -17.23 -5.92
C CYS A 41 -12.41 -16.29 -5.15
N PHE A 42 -11.33 -16.84 -4.60
CA PHE A 42 -10.34 -16.10 -3.82
C PHE A 42 -8.98 -16.33 -4.43
N ASN A 43 -8.77 -15.71 -5.59
CA ASN A 43 -7.62 -15.92 -6.46
C ASN A 43 -6.80 -14.64 -6.69
N VAL A 44 -7.18 -13.54 -6.05
CA VAL A 44 -6.37 -12.33 -6.00
C VAL A 44 -5.47 -12.43 -4.78
N PRO A 45 -4.13 -12.40 -4.92
CA PRO A 45 -3.24 -12.38 -3.78
C PRO A 45 -3.56 -11.16 -2.91
N GLY A 46 -3.97 -11.40 -1.67
CA GLY A 46 -4.06 -10.33 -0.67
C GLY A 46 -2.74 -10.21 0.08
N LEU A 47 -2.77 -9.54 1.24
CA LEU A 47 -1.61 -9.46 2.13
C LEU A 47 -1.34 -10.84 2.76
N PRO A 48 -0.25 -11.57 2.42
CA PRO A 48 0.09 -12.83 3.06
C PRO A 48 -0.01 -12.73 4.58
N TYR A 49 -0.60 -13.76 5.18
CA TYR A 49 -0.80 -13.93 6.62
C TYR A 49 -1.86 -13.05 7.28
N LEU A 50 -2.32 -11.95 6.65
CA LEU A 50 -3.44 -11.14 7.14
C LEU A 50 -4.70 -11.37 6.29
N GLU A 51 -4.55 -11.27 4.98
CA GLU A 51 -5.57 -11.54 3.96
C GLU A 51 -4.96 -12.43 2.87
N PRO A 52 -4.88 -13.76 3.09
CA PRO A 52 -4.18 -14.65 2.16
C PRO A 52 -4.73 -14.59 0.72
N ALA A 53 -6.02 -14.32 0.56
CA ALA A 53 -6.62 -14.08 -0.75
C ALA A 53 -7.84 -13.15 -0.67
N MET A 54 -7.99 -12.34 -1.72
CA MET A 54 -9.10 -11.42 -1.92
C MET A 54 -10.05 -11.96 -2.98
N ALA A 55 -11.29 -11.49 -2.94
CA ALA A 55 -12.36 -12.00 -3.77
C ALA A 55 -12.19 -11.62 -5.25
N SER A 56 -12.55 -12.55 -6.12
CA SER A 56 -12.86 -12.33 -7.52
C SER A 56 -14.04 -13.20 -7.94
N ILE A 57 -14.38 -13.15 -9.23
CA ILE A 57 -15.40 -14.00 -9.83
C ILE A 57 -14.84 -14.73 -11.04
N GLU A 58 -15.34 -15.92 -11.28
CA GLU A 58 -15.02 -16.72 -12.45
C GLU A 58 -16.26 -17.49 -12.93
N PRO A 59 -16.32 -17.93 -14.20
CA PRO A 59 -17.41 -18.76 -14.68
C PRO A 59 -17.58 -20.01 -13.80
N ARG A 60 -18.83 -20.28 -13.41
CA ARG A 60 -19.21 -21.40 -12.55
C ARG A 60 -19.23 -22.68 -13.38
N PRO A 61 -18.36 -23.67 -13.11
CA PRO A 61 -18.43 -24.95 -13.78
C PRO A 61 -19.76 -25.65 -13.48
N ALA A 62 -20.32 -26.38 -14.45
CA ALA A 62 -21.58 -27.11 -14.26
C ALA A 62 -21.54 -28.13 -13.10
N SER A 63 -20.35 -28.60 -12.73
CA SER A 63 -20.12 -29.53 -11.62
C SER A 63 -19.98 -28.84 -10.25
N ALA A 64 -19.90 -27.51 -10.18
CA ALA A 64 -19.67 -26.79 -8.94
C ALA A 64 -20.94 -26.70 -8.08
N LYS A 65 -20.87 -27.21 -6.84
CA LYS A 65 -21.93 -27.13 -5.83
C LYS A 65 -21.89 -25.81 -5.06
N CYS A 66 -21.82 -24.68 -5.75
CA CYS A 66 -21.87 -23.34 -5.16
C CYS A 66 -22.99 -22.52 -5.81
N PRO A 67 -23.57 -21.54 -5.09
CA PRO A 67 -24.56 -20.64 -5.67
C PRO A 67 -23.93 -19.76 -6.76
N ASP A 68 -24.80 -19.08 -7.52
CA ASP A 68 -24.38 -17.94 -8.34
C ASP A 68 -23.84 -16.81 -7.46
N VAL A 69 -23.06 -15.88 -8.02
CA VAL A 69 -22.51 -14.77 -7.24
C VAL A 69 -23.61 -13.78 -6.93
N HIS A 70 -23.93 -13.63 -5.64
CA HIS A 70 -24.70 -12.50 -5.14
C HIS A 70 -23.76 -11.39 -4.66
N GLY A 71 -24.21 -10.15 -4.83
CA GLY A 71 -23.47 -8.95 -4.51
C GLY A 71 -24.37 -7.74 -4.42
N VAL A 72 -23.76 -6.56 -4.36
CA VAL A 72 -24.47 -5.29 -4.23
C VAL A 72 -24.30 -4.49 -5.52
N ALA A 73 -25.41 -4.14 -6.17
CA ALA A 73 -25.42 -3.22 -7.28
C ALA A 73 -25.49 -1.79 -6.75
N TRP A 74 -24.44 -1.02 -7.02
CA TRP A 74 -24.36 0.41 -6.72
C TRP A 74 -24.59 1.20 -8.00
N ARG A 75 -25.52 2.15 -7.99
CA ARG A 75 -25.68 3.09 -9.10
C ARG A 75 -24.72 4.25 -8.88
N LEU A 76 -23.75 4.40 -9.77
CA LEU A 76 -22.65 5.37 -9.62
C LEU A 76 -22.65 6.36 -10.78
N ARG A 77 -22.20 7.59 -10.50
CA ARG A 77 -21.81 8.54 -11.54
C ARG A 77 -20.53 8.09 -12.22
N SER A 78 -20.28 8.57 -13.43
CA SER A 78 -19.08 8.29 -14.21
C SER A 78 -17.78 8.65 -13.46
N ASN A 79 -17.78 9.74 -12.69
CA ASN A 79 -16.62 10.12 -11.86
C ASN A 79 -16.41 9.20 -10.65
N GLU A 80 -17.49 8.76 -10.00
CA GLU A 80 -17.41 7.81 -8.89
C GLU A 80 -16.87 6.45 -9.35
N TRP A 81 -17.29 6.00 -10.53
CA TRP A 81 -16.75 4.78 -11.14
C TRP A 81 -15.24 4.88 -11.40
N LYS A 82 -14.77 6.02 -11.92
CA LYS A 82 -13.32 6.26 -12.09
C LYS A 82 -12.57 6.17 -10.76
N ASN A 83 -13.14 6.69 -9.67
CA ASN A 83 -12.54 6.59 -8.34
C ASN A 83 -12.48 5.14 -7.84
N VAL A 84 -13.52 4.34 -8.07
CA VAL A 84 -13.50 2.89 -7.76
C VAL A 84 -12.35 2.22 -8.51
N VAL A 85 -12.25 2.41 -9.83
CA VAL A 85 -11.21 1.76 -10.65
C VAL A 85 -9.80 2.20 -10.23
N ALA A 86 -9.60 3.49 -9.95
CA ALA A 86 -8.30 4.03 -9.54
C ALA A 86 -7.82 3.51 -8.18
N THR A 87 -8.75 3.33 -7.23
CA THR A 87 -8.42 2.93 -5.84
C THR A 87 -8.32 1.41 -5.65
N GLU A 88 -8.96 0.61 -6.51
CA GLU A 88 -8.91 -0.86 -6.47
C GLU A 88 -7.68 -1.45 -7.18
N GLY A 89 -6.79 -0.61 -7.73
CA GLY A 89 -5.65 -1.08 -8.53
C GLY A 89 -6.08 -1.58 -9.91
N GLY A 90 -7.06 -0.91 -10.53
CA GLY A 90 -7.47 -1.17 -11.91
C GLY A 90 -6.27 -1.09 -12.86
N GLY A 91 -5.98 -2.20 -13.55
CA GLY A 91 -4.82 -2.36 -14.43
C GLY A 91 -3.61 -3.05 -13.81
N LEU A 92 -3.59 -3.31 -12.49
CA LEU A 92 -2.50 -4.04 -11.81
C LEU A 92 -2.93 -5.41 -11.29
N ALA A 93 -4.07 -5.47 -10.58
CA ALA A 93 -4.61 -6.72 -10.00
C ALA A 93 -6.04 -7.03 -10.47
N TYR A 94 -6.76 -6.03 -10.97
CA TYR A 94 -8.11 -6.15 -11.49
C TYR A 94 -8.26 -5.47 -12.85
N ARG A 95 -9.16 -6.01 -13.67
CA ARG A 95 -9.64 -5.37 -14.90
C ARG A 95 -11.14 -5.14 -14.82
N THR A 96 -11.64 -4.17 -15.57
CA THR A 96 -13.07 -3.92 -15.70
C THR A 96 -13.71 -4.92 -16.65
N LEU A 97 -14.92 -5.37 -16.33
CA LEU A 97 -15.72 -6.28 -17.16
C LEU A 97 -17.18 -5.82 -17.13
N ALA A 98 -17.81 -5.75 -18.31
CA ALA A 98 -19.25 -5.61 -18.43
C ALA A 98 -19.90 -7.00 -18.40
N ILE A 99 -20.93 -7.18 -17.60
CA ILE A 99 -21.54 -8.49 -17.33
C ILE A 99 -23.04 -8.37 -17.12
N GLU A 100 -23.79 -9.34 -17.67
CA GLU A 100 -25.24 -9.40 -17.50
C GLU A 100 -25.61 -10.05 -16.16
N GLY A 101 -26.58 -9.48 -15.47
CA GLY A 101 -27.09 -10.01 -14.22
C GLY A 101 -28.50 -9.52 -13.91
N LEU A 102 -28.91 -9.75 -12.67
CA LEU A 102 -30.26 -9.46 -12.19
C LEU A 102 -30.20 -8.55 -10.96
N LEU A 103 -30.90 -7.42 -11.01
CA LEU A 103 -31.26 -6.63 -9.83
C LEU A 103 -32.38 -7.35 -9.09
N LEU A 104 -32.18 -7.60 -7.79
CA LEU A 104 -33.12 -8.30 -6.92
C LEU A 104 -33.98 -7.29 -6.17
N GLY A 105 -35.30 -7.44 -6.22
CA GLY A 105 -36.26 -6.67 -5.44
C GLY A 105 -37.28 -7.59 -4.77
N ASP A 106 -38.29 -7.00 -4.11
CA ASP A 106 -39.32 -7.72 -3.36
C ASP A 106 -40.14 -8.65 -4.27
N GLY A 107 -39.65 -9.88 -4.47
CA GLY A 107 -40.26 -10.90 -5.34
C GLY A 107 -40.07 -10.69 -6.84
N THR A 108 -39.26 -9.70 -7.28
CA THR A 108 -39.01 -9.43 -8.71
C THR A 108 -37.51 -9.40 -9.01
N ALA A 109 -37.13 -9.86 -10.20
CA ALA A 109 -35.77 -9.79 -10.71
C ALA A 109 -35.75 -9.06 -12.06
N LYS A 110 -34.92 -8.03 -12.20
CA LYS A 110 -34.80 -7.22 -13.42
C LYS A 110 -33.43 -7.39 -14.05
N SER A 111 -33.39 -7.72 -15.34
CA SER A 111 -32.13 -7.79 -16.10
C SER A 111 -31.41 -6.44 -16.12
N CYS A 112 -30.11 -6.46 -15.91
CA CYS A 112 -29.25 -5.29 -15.91
C CYS A 112 -27.83 -5.65 -16.33
N THR A 113 -27.21 -4.79 -17.15
CA THR A 113 -25.78 -4.85 -17.44
C THR A 113 -25.02 -4.13 -16.33
N PHE A 114 -24.08 -4.82 -15.71
CA PHE A 114 -23.21 -4.31 -14.66
C PHE A 114 -21.79 -4.11 -15.17
N MET A 115 -21.13 -3.07 -14.68
CA MET A 115 -19.67 -3.01 -14.65
C MET A 115 -19.18 -3.70 -13.37
N THR A 116 -18.11 -4.47 -13.44
CA THR A 116 -17.46 -5.07 -12.26
C THR A 116 -15.94 -5.19 -12.45
N LEU A 117 -15.24 -5.58 -11.38
CA LEU A 117 -13.78 -5.73 -11.35
C LEU A 117 -13.42 -7.19 -11.21
N VAL A 118 -12.66 -7.77 -12.15
CA VAL A 118 -12.26 -9.18 -12.14
C VAL A 118 -10.74 -9.30 -12.12
N ALA A 119 -10.21 -10.33 -11.45
CA ALA A 119 -8.77 -10.55 -11.28
C ALA A 119 -8.02 -10.55 -12.63
N TRP A 120 -6.90 -9.83 -12.67
CA TRP A 120 -6.00 -9.82 -13.83
C TRP A 120 -4.54 -9.59 -13.40
N PRO A 121 -3.58 -10.46 -13.80
CA PRO A 121 -3.80 -11.73 -14.51
C PRO A 121 -4.52 -12.76 -13.63
N THR A 122 -5.28 -13.67 -14.26
CA THR A 122 -6.00 -14.73 -13.53
C THR A 122 -5.00 -15.72 -12.94
N ILE A 123 -4.84 -15.70 -11.63
CA ILE A 123 -4.05 -16.69 -10.90
C ILE A 123 -4.95 -17.89 -10.58
N THR A 124 -4.52 -19.11 -10.88
CA THR A 124 -5.34 -20.33 -10.70
C THR A 124 -5.22 -20.94 -9.32
N ARG A 125 -4.38 -20.39 -8.44
CA ARG A 125 -4.19 -20.90 -7.09
C ARG A 125 -5.27 -20.35 -6.16
N ALA A 126 -6.37 -21.09 -6.03
CA ALA A 126 -7.39 -20.79 -5.04
C ALA A 126 -6.81 -20.89 -3.62
N ALA A 127 -6.98 -19.85 -2.83
CA ALA A 127 -6.68 -19.85 -1.39
C ALA A 127 -7.95 -19.51 -0.60
N ALA A 128 -7.95 -19.79 0.70
CA ALA A 128 -9.03 -19.36 1.59
C ALA A 128 -8.90 -17.86 1.89
N PRO A 129 -10.00 -17.09 2.04
CA PRO A 129 -9.95 -15.76 2.65
C PRO A 129 -9.54 -15.84 4.12
N SER A 130 -9.19 -14.70 4.75
CA SER A 130 -9.11 -14.67 6.21
C SER A 130 -10.49 -14.69 6.86
N VAL A 131 -10.56 -15.04 8.15
CA VAL A 131 -11.79 -14.90 8.96
C VAL A 131 -12.29 -13.45 8.92
N ARG A 132 -11.39 -12.47 9.09
CA ARG A 132 -11.75 -11.04 9.11
C ARG A 132 -12.38 -10.59 7.79
N TYR A 133 -11.85 -11.03 6.66
CA TYR A 133 -12.38 -10.67 5.35
C TYR A 133 -13.68 -11.40 5.03
N ARG A 134 -13.80 -12.68 5.38
CA ARG A 134 -15.09 -13.38 5.29
C ARG A 134 -16.17 -12.66 6.12
N ASP A 135 -15.84 -12.21 7.32
CA ASP A 135 -16.79 -11.47 8.17
C ASP A 135 -17.15 -10.09 7.57
N LEU A 136 -16.23 -9.46 6.83
CA LEU A 136 -16.53 -8.25 6.05
C LEU A 136 -17.51 -8.53 4.90
N LEU A 137 -17.33 -9.64 4.18
CA LEU A 137 -18.26 -10.06 3.13
C LEU A 137 -19.64 -10.36 3.72
N LEU A 138 -19.71 -11.05 4.85
CA LEU A 138 -20.94 -11.37 5.56
C LEU A 138 -21.68 -10.11 5.99
N ARG A 139 -21.00 -9.13 6.60
CA ARG A 139 -21.61 -7.85 6.99
C ARG A 139 -22.18 -7.10 5.77
N GLY A 140 -21.38 -6.92 4.72
CA GLY A 140 -21.85 -6.25 3.50
C GLY A 140 -23.04 -6.97 2.84
N ALA A 141 -23.05 -8.29 2.87
CA ALA A 141 -24.15 -9.11 2.37
C ALA A 141 -25.42 -8.97 3.22
N GLN A 142 -25.29 -8.96 4.55
CA GLN A 142 -26.40 -8.77 5.49
C GLN A 142 -27.00 -7.37 5.36
N ASP A 143 -26.16 -6.33 5.34
CA ASP A 143 -26.59 -4.93 5.25
C ASP A 143 -27.30 -4.61 3.93
N ALA A 144 -26.95 -5.34 2.85
CA ALA A 144 -27.59 -5.24 1.56
C ALA A 144 -28.86 -6.09 1.41
N GLY A 145 -29.19 -6.93 2.40
CA GLY A 145 -30.34 -7.83 2.35
C GLY A 145 -30.18 -8.94 1.31
N LEU A 146 -28.97 -9.49 1.14
CA LEU A 146 -28.79 -10.63 0.23
C LEU A 146 -29.52 -11.89 0.75
N PRO A 147 -29.91 -12.82 -0.15
CA PRO A 147 -30.62 -14.04 0.23
C PRO A 147 -29.91 -14.86 1.32
N GLN A 148 -30.70 -15.46 2.22
CA GLN A 148 -30.20 -16.18 3.39
C GLN A 148 -29.30 -17.37 3.02
N ASP A 149 -29.63 -18.09 1.95
CA ASP A 149 -28.82 -19.19 1.43
C ASP A 149 -27.43 -18.73 0.97
N TYR A 150 -27.29 -17.51 0.48
CA TYR A 150 -25.99 -16.92 0.14
C TYR A 150 -25.20 -16.52 1.39
N LEU A 151 -25.87 -16.01 2.44
CA LEU A 151 -25.22 -15.74 3.73
C LEU A 151 -24.67 -17.02 4.36
N ASP A 152 -25.44 -18.10 4.32
CA ASP A 152 -25.03 -19.41 4.82
C ASP A 152 -23.84 -19.95 4.01
N TYR A 153 -23.85 -19.75 2.68
CA TYR A 153 -22.70 -20.06 1.82
C TYR A 153 -21.44 -19.28 2.21
N LEU A 154 -21.54 -17.97 2.40
CA LEU A 154 -20.40 -17.14 2.80
C LEU A 154 -19.83 -17.56 4.16
N LEU A 155 -20.70 -17.93 5.12
CA LEU A 155 -20.29 -18.38 6.44
C LEU A 155 -19.56 -19.74 6.39
N ALA A 156 -20.01 -20.63 5.50
CA ALA A 156 -19.44 -21.96 5.30
C ALA A 156 -18.11 -21.96 4.53
N LEU A 157 -17.69 -20.82 3.95
CA LEU A 157 -16.41 -20.73 3.26
C LEU A 157 -15.25 -21.09 4.21
N PRO A 158 -14.26 -21.89 3.73
CA PRO A 158 -13.05 -22.12 4.49
C PRO A 158 -12.37 -20.77 4.72
N ALA A 159 -12.01 -20.48 5.97
CA ALA A 159 -11.37 -19.23 6.33
C ALA A 159 -10.08 -19.52 7.09
N HIS A 160 -9.03 -18.81 6.72
CA HIS A 160 -7.75 -18.88 7.39
C HIS A 160 -7.80 -18.04 8.66
N THR A 161 -7.70 -18.69 9.82
CA THR A 161 -7.47 -18.01 11.10
C THR A 161 -5.98 -17.76 11.25
N TYR A 162 -5.61 -16.51 11.47
CA TYR A 162 -4.23 -16.16 11.83
C TYR A 162 -3.84 -16.89 13.12
N ASN A 163 -2.81 -17.75 13.06
CA ASN A 163 -2.23 -18.41 14.23
C ASN A 163 -0.85 -17.80 14.55
N PRO A 164 -0.74 -17.01 15.65
CA PRO A 164 0.51 -16.35 16.06
C PRO A 164 1.65 -17.33 16.38
N SER A 165 1.34 -18.57 16.77
CA SER A 165 2.31 -19.54 17.27
C SER A 165 3.16 -20.24 16.19
N GLN A 166 2.78 -20.15 14.91
CA GLN A 166 3.42 -20.89 13.82
C GLN A 166 4.68 -20.23 13.24
N PHE A 167 5.02 -19.00 13.65
CA PHE A 167 6.13 -18.24 13.07
C PHE A 167 6.89 -17.51 14.18
N GLY A 168 7.86 -18.23 14.77
CA GLY A 168 8.55 -17.87 16.01
C GLY A 168 9.12 -16.44 16.05
N ALA A 169 8.33 -15.50 16.57
CA ALA A 169 8.85 -14.22 17.02
C ALA A 169 9.35 -14.38 18.46
N SER A 170 10.63 -14.09 18.69
CA SER A 170 11.30 -14.20 20.00
C SER A 170 10.88 -13.11 21.00
N VAL A 171 10.18 -12.07 20.54
CA VAL A 171 9.74 -10.94 21.37
C VAL A 171 8.20 -10.82 21.33
N PRO A 172 7.51 -10.94 22.48
CA PRO A 172 6.08 -10.69 22.58
C PRO A 172 5.69 -9.31 22.02
N GLY A 173 4.64 -9.24 21.20
CA GLY A 173 4.11 -7.99 20.65
C GLY A 173 4.84 -7.40 19.43
N ALA A 174 6.10 -7.78 19.17
CA ALA A 174 6.84 -7.29 18.00
C ALA A 174 6.15 -7.67 16.67
N ARG A 175 5.54 -8.86 16.62
CA ARG A 175 4.79 -9.33 15.45
C ARG A 175 3.48 -8.56 15.26
N ASP A 176 2.76 -8.29 16.34
CA ASP A 176 1.50 -7.52 16.27
C ASP A 176 1.77 -6.08 15.83
N LEU A 177 2.88 -5.49 16.30
CA LEU A 177 3.37 -4.20 15.83
C LEU A 177 3.78 -4.24 14.35
N ALA A 178 4.49 -5.27 13.90
CA ALA A 178 4.83 -5.43 12.47
C ALA A 178 3.58 -5.51 11.59
N VAL A 179 2.54 -6.22 12.04
CA VAL A 179 1.23 -6.29 11.36
C VAL A 179 0.54 -4.92 11.35
N ALA A 180 0.54 -4.22 12.49
CA ALA A 180 -0.06 -2.90 12.60
C ALA A 180 0.64 -1.87 11.71
N TYR A 181 1.97 -1.87 11.68
CA TYR A 181 2.77 -1.01 10.81
C TYR A 181 2.55 -1.32 9.34
N ALA A 182 2.61 -2.59 8.94
CA ALA A 182 2.30 -2.99 7.56
C ALA A 182 0.88 -2.53 7.16
N ARG A 183 -0.12 -2.68 8.04
CA ARG A 183 -1.48 -2.17 7.78
C ARG A 183 -1.50 -0.66 7.63
N PHE A 184 -0.87 0.08 8.54
CA PHE A 184 -0.82 1.54 8.49
C PHE A 184 -0.24 2.02 7.16
N TRP A 185 0.92 1.49 6.77
CA TRP A 185 1.59 1.85 5.53
C TRP A 185 0.76 1.52 4.29
N ASN A 186 0.25 0.29 4.19
CA ASN A 186 -0.61 -0.11 3.07
C ASN A 186 -1.89 0.73 2.96
N THR A 187 -2.46 1.17 4.08
CA THR A 187 -3.74 1.89 4.10
C THR A 187 -3.55 3.38 3.84
N ASN A 188 -2.46 3.97 4.35
CA ASN A 188 -2.31 5.42 4.42
C ASN A 188 -1.18 5.99 3.55
N VAL A 189 -0.18 5.19 3.17
CA VAL A 189 1.04 5.69 2.50
C VAL A 189 1.20 5.12 1.09
N LEU A 190 1.00 3.81 0.93
CA LEU A 190 1.34 3.09 -0.30
C LEU A 190 0.23 3.17 -1.35
N LEU A 191 0.62 3.21 -2.63
CA LEU A 191 -0.28 3.13 -3.78
C LEU A 191 0.12 1.99 -4.71
N GLY A 192 -0.56 0.85 -4.60
CA GLY A 192 -0.46 -0.24 -5.59
C GLY A 192 0.56 -1.35 -5.31
N HIS A 193 1.38 -1.24 -4.26
CA HIS A 193 2.29 -2.31 -3.81
C HIS A 193 2.16 -2.54 -2.31
N ALA A 194 2.12 -3.81 -1.93
CA ALA A 194 1.85 -4.21 -0.56
C ALA A 194 3.14 -4.39 0.26
N LEU A 195 3.24 -3.71 1.41
CA LEU A 195 4.21 -4.00 2.45
C LEU A 195 3.68 -5.16 3.32
N TYR A 196 4.46 -6.22 3.49
CA TYR A 196 4.03 -7.37 4.28
C TYR A 196 4.66 -7.35 5.68
N PRO A 197 4.04 -7.97 6.70
CA PRO A 197 4.63 -8.03 8.05
C PRO A 197 6.04 -8.66 8.07
N LYS A 198 6.33 -9.58 7.14
CA LYS A 198 7.67 -10.17 6.96
C LYS A 198 8.72 -9.19 6.44
N ASN A 199 8.31 -8.06 5.88
CA ASN A 199 9.18 -6.98 5.43
C ASN A 199 9.40 -5.92 6.54
N VAL A 200 8.75 -6.07 7.69
CA VAL A 200 8.83 -5.12 8.79
C VAL A 200 9.60 -5.74 9.94
N VAL A 201 10.66 -5.07 10.36
CA VAL A 201 11.40 -5.38 11.59
C VAL A 201 11.07 -4.31 12.61
N VAL A 202 10.69 -4.72 13.81
CA VAL A 202 10.37 -3.82 14.92
C VAL A 202 11.54 -3.84 15.90
N GLY A 203 12.17 -2.67 16.12
CA GLY A 203 13.18 -2.44 17.15
C GLY A 203 12.67 -1.50 18.23
N ALA A 204 13.46 -1.30 19.31
CA ALA A 204 13.01 -0.48 20.44
C ALA A 204 13.03 1.02 20.14
N SER A 205 13.83 1.46 19.16
CA SER A 205 13.90 2.86 18.73
C SER A 205 14.34 3.00 17.27
N ARG A 206 14.09 4.17 16.69
CA ARG A 206 14.60 4.57 15.36
C ARG A 206 16.12 4.37 15.26
N ALA A 207 16.87 4.84 16.27
CA ALA A 207 18.32 4.75 16.29
C ALA A 207 18.84 3.31 16.37
N GLU A 208 18.16 2.44 17.12
CA GLU A 208 18.52 1.01 17.19
C GLU A 208 18.21 0.26 15.89
N CYS A 209 17.06 0.55 15.26
CA CYS A 209 16.73 0.00 13.95
C CYS A 209 17.77 0.41 12.90
N LEU A 210 18.12 1.70 12.85
CA LEU A 210 19.15 2.21 11.94
C LEU A 210 20.52 1.56 12.22
N ARG A 211 20.89 1.40 13.50
CA ARG A 211 22.14 0.74 13.89
C ARG A 211 22.21 -0.70 13.44
N THR A 212 21.14 -1.44 13.69
CA THR A 212 21.05 -2.86 13.31
C THR A 212 21.08 -3.02 11.80
N LEU A 213 20.38 -2.16 11.06
CA LEU A 213 20.40 -2.14 9.60
C LEU A 213 21.80 -1.84 9.08
N CYS A 214 22.43 -0.75 9.52
CA CYS A 214 23.77 -0.39 9.07
C CYS A 214 24.81 -1.46 9.41
N ALA A 215 24.75 -2.07 10.60
CA ALA A 215 25.62 -3.18 10.98
C ALA A 215 25.39 -4.46 10.15
N THR A 216 24.21 -4.61 9.53
CA THR A 216 23.91 -5.73 8.62
C THR A 216 24.43 -5.46 7.21
N LEU A 217 24.36 -4.20 6.76
CA LEU A 217 24.73 -3.80 5.39
C LEU A 217 26.22 -3.52 5.21
N CYS A 218 26.90 -3.06 6.26
CA CYS A 218 28.26 -2.52 6.21
C CYS A 218 29.19 -3.30 7.13
N ALA A 219 30.44 -3.50 6.68
CA ALA A 219 31.54 -3.96 7.52
C ALA A 219 32.27 -2.77 8.17
N ASP A 220 33.11 -3.05 9.18
CA ASP A 220 34.00 -2.05 9.76
C ASP A 220 34.89 -1.41 8.68
N GLY A 221 34.89 -0.08 8.63
CA GLY A 221 35.61 0.73 7.65
C GLY A 221 34.84 1.07 6.38
N ASP A 222 33.68 0.45 6.13
CA ASP A 222 32.78 0.84 5.02
C ASP A 222 32.21 2.25 5.25
N THR A 223 31.83 2.90 4.15
CA THR A 223 31.37 4.30 4.15
C THR A 223 29.88 4.43 3.80
N VAL A 224 29.18 5.30 4.52
CA VAL A 224 27.80 5.72 4.24
C VAL A 224 27.79 7.19 3.82
N LEU A 225 27.16 7.46 2.67
CA LEU A 225 26.93 8.80 2.16
C LEU A 225 25.73 9.44 2.86
N ILE A 226 25.87 10.71 3.26
CA ILE A 226 24.80 11.45 3.94
C ILE A 226 24.70 12.87 3.37
N PRO A 227 23.58 13.29 2.77
CA PRO A 227 23.35 14.69 2.40
C PRO A 227 23.36 15.60 3.62
N ALA A 228 24.11 16.70 3.54
CA ALA A 228 24.19 17.72 4.56
C ALA A 228 23.48 19.01 4.10
N PRO A 229 22.86 19.79 5.01
CA PRO A 229 22.81 19.54 6.46
C PRO A 229 21.89 18.38 6.86
N CYS A 230 22.29 17.63 7.88
CA CYS A 230 21.50 16.56 8.49
C CYS A 230 21.44 16.73 10.02
N SER A 231 20.37 16.26 10.65
CA SER A 231 20.24 16.21 12.12
C SER A 231 21.15 15.15 12.74
N ASP A 232 21.61 15.40 13.96
CA ASP A 232 22.32 14.42 14.80
C ASP A 232 21.55 13.11 14.97
N GLU A 233 20.21 13.16 14.88
CA GLU A 233 19.35 11.98 14.88
C GLU A 233 19.77 10.94 13.83
N VAL A 234 20.12 11.38 12.62
CA VAL A 234 20.56 10.48 11.54
C VAL A 234 21.90 9.82 11.90
N LEU A 235 22.73 10.52 12.66
CA LEU A 235 24.08 10.08 13.06
C LEU A 235 24.07 9.14 14.28
N ILE A 236 23.18 9.37 15.26
CA ILE A 236 23.09 8.60 16.53
C ILE A 236 22.79 7.11 16.28
N GLY A 237 22.26 6.76 15.11
CA GLY A 237 22.04 5.37 14.70
C GLY A 237 23.25 4.68 14.08
N LEU A 238 24.32 5.37 13.69
CA LEU A 238 25.43 4.74 12.97
C LEU A 238 26.38 3.99 13.91
N PRO A 239 26.73 2.73 13.61
CA PRO A 239 27.79 2.01 14.30
C PRO A 239 29.14 2.76 14.26
N PRO A 240 29.95 2.77 15.34
CA PRO A 240 31.23 3.48 15.39
C PRO A 240 32.27 3.05 14.34
N GLY A 241 32.18 1.83 13.82
CA GLY A 241 33.08 1.31 12.80
C GLY A 241 32.77 1.78 11.37
N ILE A 242 31.62 2.42 11.14
CA ILE A 242 31.19 2.89 9.81
C ILE A 242 31.60 4.35 9.63
N LYS A 243 32.27 4.65 8.52
CA LYS A 243 32.66 6.01 8.15
C LYS A 243 31.47 6.76 7.57
N THR A 244 31.39 8.05 7.83
CA THR A 244 30.40 8.95 7.22
C THR A 244 31.09 9.88 6.24
N LEU A 245 30.50 10.01 5.05
CA LEU A 245 30.94 10.97 4.06
C LEU A 245 29.78 11.91 3.71
N PHE A 246 29.94 13.17 4.09
CA PHE A 246 28.90 14.18 3.92
C PHE A 246 28.92 14.78 2.51
N ILE A 247 27.73 14.87 1.92
CA ILE A 247 27.51 15.51 0.63
C ILE A 247 27.03 16.92 0.91
N HIS A 248 27.86 17.92 0.61
CA HIS A 248 27.54 19.32 0.84
C HIS A 248 27.13 19.99 -0.48
N ASN A 249 25.83 20.16 -0.72
CA ASN A 249 25.39 21.03 -1.81
C ASN A 249 25.39 22.50 -1.34
N PRO A 250 26.35 23.36 -1.73
CA PRO A 250 26.41 24.74 -1.24
C PRO A 250 25.17 25.57 -1.59
N GLY A 251 24.41 25.16 -2.63
CA GLY A 251 23.18 25.83 -3.03
C GLY A 251 21.94 25.48 -2.20
N TRP A 252 22.03 24.57 -1.21
CA TRP A 252 20.87 24.00 -0.49
C TRP A 252 19.92 25.05 0.13
N GLN A 253 20.42 26.24 0.42
CA GLN A 253 19.65 27.35 0.99
C GLN A 253 18.69 28.01 -0.02
N HIS A 254 18.93 27.85 -1.32
CA HIS A 254 18.04 28.40 -2.36
C HIS A 254 16.68 27.69 -2.36
N GLU A 255 15.65 28.42 -2.79
CA GLU A 255 14.24 28.08 -2.61
C GLU A 255 13.79 26.80 -3.34
N ASN A 256 14.62 26.22 -4.22
CA ASN A 256 14.33 24.96 -4.92
C ASN A 256 15.51 23.99 -4.94
N ALA A 257 16.56 24.27 -4.16
CA ALA A 257 17.73 23.42 -4.12
C ALA A 257 17.56 22.31 -3.08
N LEU A 258 17.88 21.08 -3.49
CA LEU A 258 17.98 19.93 -2.60
C LEU A 258 19.36 19.91 -1.93
N PRO A 259 19.53 19.27 -0.76
CA PRO A 259 20.85 19.13 -0.12
C PRO A 259 21.85 18.26 -0.90
N TYR A 260 21.45 17.72 -2.05
CA TYR A 260 22.27 16.91 -2.95
C TYR A 260 22.04 17.30 -4.41
N SER A 261 22.97 16.89 -5.27
CA SER A 261 22.76 16.77 -6.71
C SER A 261 23.35 15.44 -7.18
N LEU A 262 22.83 14.89 -8.28
CA LEU A 262 23.36 13.64 -8.83
C LEU A 262 24.83 13.78 -9.25
N GLU A 263 25.24 14.96 -9.72
CA GLU A 263 26.65 15.19 -10.09
C GLU A 263 27.55 15.22 -8.85
N LEU A 264 27.14 15.90 -7.79
CA LEU A 264 27.90 15.92 -6.55
C LEU A 264 28.00 14.53 -5.92
N LEU A 265 26.92 13.74 -5.98
CA LEU A 265 26.91 12.35 -5.55
C LEU A 265 27.93 11.50 -6.34
N LYS A 266 27.98 11.66 -7.67
CA LYS A 266 28.96 10.96 -8.52
C LYS A 266 30.39 11.38 -8.22
N GLU A 267 30.66 12.68 -8.11
CA GLU A 267 31.98 13.23 -7.79
C GLU A 267 32.46 12.72 -6.43
N THR A 268 31.58 12.71 -5.44
CA THR A 268 31.86 12.20 -4.09
C THR A 268 32.18 10.70 -4.13
N LEU A 269 31.44 9.90 -4.92
CA LEU A 269 31.73 8.47 -5.10
C LEU A 269 33.07 8.23 -5.81
N GLN A 270 33.41 9.03 -6.81
CA GLN A 270 34.65 8.87 -7.59
C GLN A 270 35.89 9.28 -6.81
N THR A 271 35.76 10.30 -5.96
CA THR A 271 36.85 10.79 -5.10
C THR A 271 36.97 10.01 -3.80
N SER A 272 35.89 9.35 -3.38
CA SER A 272 35.89 8.37 -2.30
C SER A 272 36.79 7.18 -2.66
N GLY A 273 38.00 7.15 -2.10
CA GLY A 273 38.85 5.96 -2.08
C GLY A 273 38.31 4.84 -1.16
N ASP A 274 37.22 5.11 -0.44
CA ASP A 274 36.56 4.16 0.46
C ASP A 274 35.49 3.33 -0.24
N LYS A 275 35.17 2.17 0.35
CA LYS A 275 34.11 1.27 -0.11
C LYS A 275 32.75 1.80 0.37
N VAL A 276 32.14 2.67 -0.44
CA VAL A 276 30.80 3.20 -0.17
C VAL A 276 29.74 2.11 -0.32
N LYS A 277 28.84 2.02 0.67
CA LYS A 277 27.79 0.97 0.73
C LYS A 277 26.37 1.46 0.66
N ALA A 278 26.11 2.64 1.20
CA ALA A 278 24.76 3.16 1.26
C ALA A 278 24.70 4.67 1.11
N LEU A 279 23.57 5.16 0.62
CA LEU A 279 23.10 6.52 0.75
C LEU A 279 22.02 6.55 1.84
N LEU A 280 22.26 7.32 2.91
CA LEU A 280 21.33 7.55 4.00
C LEU A 280 20.82 8.98 3.95
N LEU A 281 19.51 9.17 3.85
CA LEU A 281 18.88 10.49 3.87
C LEU A 281 17.64 10.52 4.75
N ALA A 282 17.30 11.71 5.26
CA ALA A 282 16.02 11.96 5.90
C ALA A 282 15.04 12.53 4.87
N ASN A 283 13.81 11.98 4.83
CA ASN A 283 12.74 12.45 3.97
C ASN A 283 11.38 12.32 4.70
N PRO A 284 10.76 13.42 5.15
CA PRO A 284 11.18 14.82 5.01
C PRO A 284 12.53 15.13 5.66
N GLY A 285 13.29 16.04 5.05
CA GLY A 285 14.62 16.42 5.51
C GLY A 285 14.58 17.16 6.85
N ASN A 286 15.51 16.82 7.75
CA ASN A 286 15.75 17.53 9.01
C ASN A 286 17.25 17.92 9.04
N PRO A 287 17.62 19.22 9.16
CA PRO A 287 16.82 20.38 9.59
C PRO A 287 16.10 21.17 8.49
N ILE A 288 16.23 20.75 7.23
CA ILE A 288 15.79 21.54 6.07
C ILE A 288 14.26 21.68 5.99
N ALA A 289 13.52 20.78 6.65
CA ALA A 289 12.06 20.72 6.68
C ALA A 289 11.39 20.65 5.28
N ARG A 290 12.12 20.14 4.28
CA ARG A 290 11.62 19.94 2.90
C ARG A 290 11.51 18.47 2.59
N SER A 291 10.43 18.09 1.91
CA SER A 291 10.21 16.73 1.42
C SER A 291 10.72 16.59 0.00
N LEU A 292 11.20 15.40 -0.35
CA LEU A 292 11.50 15.05 -1.73
C LEU A 292 10.20 14.70 -2.46
N ASP A 293 10.09 15.09 -3.73
CA ASP A 293 9.00 14.64 -4.59
C ASP A 293 9.33 13.27 -5.23
N ASP A 294 8.34 12.66 -5.89
CA ASP A 294 8.51 11.36 -6.56
C ASP A 294 9.67 11.39 -7.58
N SER A 295 9.86 12.50 -8.30
CA SER A 295 10.91 12.64 -9.32
C SER A 295 12.31 12.59 -8.70
N ALA A 296 12.50 13.29 -7.60
CA ALA A 296 13.75 13.32 -6.84
C ALA A 296 14.06 11.95 -6.21
N LEU A 297 13.06 11.28 -5.65
CA LEU A 297 13.19 9.92 -5.10
C LEU A 297 13.53 8.89 -6.18
N ILE A 298 12.86 8.94 -7.35
CA ILE A 298 13.18 8.09 -8.50
C ILE A 298 14.62 8.30 -8.95
N SER A 299 15.07 9.56 -9.01
CA SER A 299 16.44 9.90 -9.42
C SER A 299 17.48 9.30 -8.46
N LEU A 300 17.23 9.33 -7.16
CA LEU A 300 18.08 8.72 -6.13
C LEU A 300 18.07 7.19 -6.19
N LEU A 301 16.89 6.57 -6.38
CA LEU A 301 16.76 5.12 -6.55
C LEU A 301 17.60 4.63 -7.73
N LEU A 302 17.43 5.25 -8.90
CA LEU A 302 18.17 4.91 -10.11
C LEU A 302 19.67 5.20 -9.97
N PHE A 303 20.05 6.21 -9.19
CA PHE A 303 21.45 6.46 -8.84
C PHE A 303 22.01 5.30 -8.00
N CYS A 304 21.37 4.94 -6.89
CA CYS A 304 21.83 3.87 -6.01
C CYS A 304 21.91 2.53 -6.75
N GLN A 305 20.89 2.19 -7.55
CA GLN A 305 20.86 0.98 -8.36
C GLN A 305 22.04 0.90 -9.36
N ARG A 306 22.40 2.02 -10.01
CA ARG A 306 23.50 2.06 -10.99
C ARG A 306 24.88 1.91 -10.34
N HIS A 307 25.00 2.27 -9.06
CA HIS A 307 26.26 2.28 -8.33
C HIS A 307 26.34 1.17 -7.27
N ASP A 308 25.43 0.20 -7.29
CA ASP A 308 25.37 -0.93 -6.35
C ASP A 308 25.36 -0.46 -4.87
N LEU A 309 24.55 0.57 -4.60
CA LEU A 309 24.38 1.15 -3.26
C LEU A 309 23.03 0.79 -2.68
N HIS A 310 22.99 0.61 -1.37
CA HIS A 310 21.74 0.62 -0.62
C HIS A 310 21.20 2.04 -0.49
N LEU A 311 19.89 2.21 -0.64
CA LEU A 311 19.18 3.43 -0.25
C LEU A 311 18.53 3.22 1.12
N ILE A 312 18.87 4.07 2.08
CA ILE A 312 18.22 4.11 3.40
C ILE A 312 17.50 5.45 3.53
N ALA A 313 16.17 5.42 3.50
CA ALA A 313 15.34 6.59 3.71
C ALA A 313 14.80 6.61 5.15
N ASP A 314 15.26 7.56 5.96
CA ASP A 314 14.66 7.87 7.25
C ASP A 314 13.40 8.71 7.03
N GLU A 315 12.26 8.03 7.02
CA GLU A 315 10.94 8.63 6.76
C GLU A 315 10.15 8.85 8.05
N THR A 316 10.84 8.98 9.19
CA THR A 316 10.22 9.15 10.51
C THR A 316 9.27 10.35 10.58
N ARG A 317 9.48 11.39 9.75
CA ARG A 317 8.65 12.60 9.73
C ARG A 317 7.62 12.64 8.60
N ILE A 318 7.39 11.53 7.89
CA ILE A 318 6.46 11.48 6.74
C ILE A 318 5.03 11.92 7.10
N THR A 319 4.63 11.70 8.35
CA THR A 319 3.33 12.09 8.91
C THR A 319 3.28 13.51 9.48
N ALA A 320 4.42 14.18 9.62
CA ALA A 320 4.55 15.54 10.14
C ALA A 320 4.63 16.60 9.04
N SER A 321 4.39 16.22 7.78
CA SER A 321 4.39 17.15 6.65
C SER A 321 3.05 17.89 6.56
N PHE A 322 3.11 19.22 6.53
CA PHE A 322 1.97 20.09 6.28
C PHE A 322 2.00 20.56 4.82
N PRO A 323 0.85 20.82 4.19
CA PRO A 323 0.82 21.37 2.85
C PRO A 323 1.45 22.78 2.82
N GLU A 324 2.14 23.10 1.73
CA GLU A 324 2.41 24.50 1.37
C GLU A 324 1.07 25.22 1.12
N GLU A 325 0.93 26.44 1.64
CA GLU A 325 -0.25 27.28 1.43
C GLU A 325 -0.54 27.42 -0.08
N GLY A 326 -1.73 26.99 -0.52
CA GLY A 326 -2.17 27.12 -1.93
C GLY A 326 -2.79 25.87 -2.57
N ARG A 327 -2.76 24.69 -1.94
CA ARG A 327 -3.54 23.50 -2.38
C ARG A 327 -4.84 23.33 -1.60
N ASP A 328 -5.60 24.40 -1.41
CA ASP A 328 -6.97 24.32 -0.88
C ASP A 328 -7.94 23.86 -1.99
N SER A 329 -7.96 22.55 -2.26
CA SER A 329 -9.13 21.93 -2.90
C SER A 329 -9.93 21.17 -1.83
N PRO A 330 -11.20 21.54 -1.58
CA PRO A 330 -12.05 20.93 -0.55
C PRO A 330 -12.48 19.48 -0.86
N SER A 331 -11.90 18.85 -1.88
CA SER A 331 -12.17 17.46 -2.28
C SER A 331 -11.10 16.46 -1.85
N CYS A 332 -9.94 16.92 -1.34
CA CYS A 332 -8.88 16.03 -0.89
C CYS A 332 -9.14 15.56 0.54
N SER A 333 -9.44 14.27 0.68
CA SER A 333 -9.44 13.57 1.97
C SER A 333 -8.18 13.91 2.76
N ASN A 334 -8.28 13.96 4.10
CA ASN A 334 -7.19 14.35 5.00
C ASN A 334 -5.88 13.56 4.81
N PHE A 335 -5.89 12.46 4.05
CA PHE A 335 -4.77 11.54 3.86
C PHE A 335 -4.02 11.73 2.52
N ALA A 336 -4.52 12.56 1.59
CA ALA A 336 -3.78 13.00 0.41
C ALA A 336 -2.63 14.00 0.74
N ARG A 337 -2.21 14.05 2.02
CA ARG A 337 -1.42 15.14 2.63
C ARG A 337 -0.07 14.69 3.20
N LEU A 338 0.33 13.42 3.02
CA LEU A 338 1.63 12.91 3.44
C LEU A 338 2.72 13.27 2.40
N ALA A 339 3.96 13.45 2.87
CA ALA A 339 5.11 13.54 1.99
C ALA A 339 5.30 12.26 1.16
N SER A 340 5.96 12.37 0.02
CA SER A 340 6.27 11.23 -0.83
C SER A 340 7.21 10.26 -0.12
N SER A 341 6.84 8.98 -0.10
CA SER A 341 7.67 7.87 0.38
C SER A 341 8.36 7.17 -0.77
N VAL A 342 9.58 6.68 -0.55
CA VAL A 342 10.24 5.76 -1.49
C VAL A 342 9.44 4.47 -1.70
N LEU A 343 8.71 3.98 -0.69
CA LEU A 343 7.91 2.75 -0.78
C LEU A 343 6.63 2.93 -1.60
N ARG A 344 6.20 4.17 -1.86
CA ARG A 344 5.06 4.44 -2.75
C ARG A 344 5.40 4.19 -4.22
N LEU A 345 6.69 4.14 -4.57
CA LEU A 345 7.17 3.96 -5.93
C LEU A 345 7.22 2.47 -6.31
N ASN A 346 6.88 2.15 -7.57
CA ASN A 346 6.99 0.80 -8.10
C ASN A 346 8.46 0.44 -8.41
N LEU A 347 9.20 -0.03 -7.41
CA LEU A 347 10.63 -0.34 -7.55
C LEU A 347 10.93 -1.31 -8.70
N ILE A 348 10.10 -2.35 -8.88
CA ILE A 348 10.27 -3.35 -9.93
C ILE A 348 10.12 -2.71 -11.32
N GLN A 349 9.11 -1.86 -11.51
CA GLN A 349 8.89 -1.17 -12.78
C GLN A 349 9.99 -0.15 -13.08
N LEU A 350 10.60 0.42 -12.05
CA LEU A 350 11.79 1.29 -12.17
C LEU A 350 13.09 0.52 -12.41
N GLY A 351 13.06 -0.82 -12.41
CA GLY A 351 14.25 -1.66 -12.53
C GLY A 351 15.18 -1.61 -11.32
N CYS A 352 14.66 -1.22 -10.15
CA CYS A 352 15.40 -1.17 -8.90
C CYS A 352 15.18 -2.48 -8.11
N ASP A 353 16.24 -3.02 -7.52
CA ASP A 353 16.18 -4.18 -6.64
C ASP A 353 15.57 -3.79 -5.28
N PRO A 354 14.39 -4.32 -4.90
CA PRO A 354 13.78 -4.01 -3.60
C PRO A 354 14.64 -4.41 -2.40
N SER A 355 15.58 -5.35 -2.54
CA SER A 355 16.50 -5.73 -1.46
C SER A 355 17.54 -4.65 -1.13
N CYS A 356 17.70 -3.66 -2.02
CA CYS A 356 18.60 -2.53 -1.84
C CYS A 356 17.93 -1.27 -1.28
N VAL A 357 16.62 -1.30 -1.00
CA VAL A 357 15.85 -0.13 -0.56
C VAL A 357 15.27 -0.37 0.83
N HIS A 358 15.60 0.52 1.76
CA HIS A 358 15.24 0.40 3.18
C HIS A 358 14.56 1.68 3.67
N VAL A 359 13.53 1.53 4.49
CA VAL A 359 12.86 2.65 5.16
C VAL A 359 12.94 2.49 6.67
N ILE A 360 13.34 3.56 7.34
CA ILE A 360 13.25 3.71 8.79
C ILE A 360 12.04 4.58 9.11
N TRP A 361 11.20 4.13 10.03
CA TRP A 361 10.02 4.86 10.48
C TRP A 361 9.78 4.64 11.97
N SER A 362 9.18 5.63 12.63
CA SER A 362 8.83 5.59 14.05
C SER A 362 7.51 6.31 14.29
N VAL A 363 6.74 5.81 15.26
CA VAL A 363 5.50 6.44 15.72
C VAL A 363 5.73 7.60 16.70
N ALA A 364 6.95 7.78 17.20
CA ALA A 364 7.25 8.79 18.23
C ALA A 364 6.87 10.21 17.78
N GLU A 365 7.22 10.59 16.54
CA GLU A 365 6.88 11.90 15.97
C GLU A 365 5.38 12.05 15.62
N MET A 366 4.61 10.95 15.56
CA MET A 366 3.15 11.02 15.39
C MET A 366 2.42 11.38 16.69
N PHE A 367 2.91 10.88 17.83
CA PHE A 367 2.20 10.96 19.11
C PHE A 367 2.86 11.89 20.14
N GLY A 368 3.96 12.56 19.79
CA GLY A 368 4.58 13.61 20.60
C GLY A 368 5.15 13.13 21.93
N GLN A 369 5.79 11.96 21.95
CA GLN A 369 6.45 11.41 23.14
C GLN A 369 7.96 11.65 23.14
#